data_AF-A0AAW0HAT5-F1
#
_entry.id   AF-A0AAW0HAT5-F1
#
_cell.length_a   1.000
_cell.length_b   1.000
_cell.length_c   1.000
_cell.angle_alpha   90.00
_cell.angle_beta   90.00
_cell.angle_gamma   90.00
#
_symmetry.space_group_name_H-M   'P 1'
#
loop_
_entity.id
_entity.type
_entity.pdbx_description
1 polymer ?
#
loop_
_entity_poly.entity_id
_entity_poly.type
_entity_poly.pdbx_seq_one_letter_code
_entity_poly.pdbx_strand_id
1 'polypeptide(L)'
;THRYFSRWKRGAGTVKFSDYHTTLTCARGELEPGATGDTWNCCPASWIAFQSNCYLPLNDNRTWHKSERNCSNFVTQFLDRRFPYFLGLNDENTEGLWQWVDQTPFNTHMAFWHKGEPNDFKEEDCVVLIYVQDKWAWNDFPCHFQANSICKLPGATLSWKPTKRSL
;
A
#
# COMPACT_ATOMS: atom_id res chain seq x y z
N THR A 1 0.76 -13.68 31.99
CA THR A 1 1.76 -12.62 32.31
C THR A 1 2.46 -12.20 31.03
N HIS A 2 1.93 -11.17 30.35
CA HIS A 2 2.49 -10.70 29.07
C HIS A 2 3.76 -9.89 29.31
N ARG A 3 4.88 -10.26 28.68
CA ARG A 3 6.13 -9.49 28.73
C ARG A 3 6.18 -8.52 27.54
N TYR A 4 6.08 -7.23 27.84
CA TYR A 4 6.30 -6.16 26.86
C TYR A 4 7.77 -6.10 26.44
N PHE A 5 8.01 -5.89 25.14
CA PHE A 5 9.34 -5.53 24.61
C PHE A 5 9.24 -4.29 23.71
N SER A 6 9.19 -3.13 24.34
CA SER A 6 9.02 -1.82 23.69
C SER A 6 10.16 -0.85 24.04
N ARG A 7 11.37 -1.09 23.49
CA ARG A 7 12.43 -0.06 23.49
C ARG A 7 13.56 -0.27 22.47
N TRP A 8 13.55 0.55 21.42
CA TRP A 8 14.73 0.88 20.62
C TRP A 8 15.17 2.32 20.95
N LYS A 9 16.24 2.48 21.76
CA LYS A 9 17.01 3.73 21.97
C LYS A 9 18.44 3.31 22.37
N ARG A 10 19.53 3.98 21.96
CA ARG A 10 19.73 5.39 21.56
C ARG A 10 20.62 5.51 20.31
N GLY A 11 20.44 6.61 19.57
CA GLY A 11 21.32 7.01 18.45
C GLY A 11 20.57 7.47 17.22
N ALA A 12 19.82 8.58 17.32
CA ALA A 12 18.99 9.21 16.27
C ALA A 12 17.86 8.35 15.64
N GLY A 13 16.64 8.91 15.58
CA GLY A 13 15.51 8.34 14.82
C GLY A 13 14.87 7.08 15.40
N THR A 14 13.74 7.21 16.11
CA THR A 14 12.84 6.07 16.35
C THR A 14 11.81 6.00 15.23
N VAL A 15 12.02 5.14 14.23
CA VAL A 15 10.93 4.82 13.29
C VAL A 15 9.92 3.93 14.00
N LYS A 16 8.77 4.50 14.35
CA LYS A 16 7.65 3.76 14.91
C LYS A 16 6.81 3.19 13.77
N PHE A 17 6.87 1.87 13.58
CA PHE A 17 5.71 1.16 13.03
C PHE A 17 4.60 1.11 14.09
N SER A 18 3.36 0.94 13.64
CA SER A 18 2.18 0.79 14.50
C SER A 18 2.35 -0.38 15.48
N ASP A 19 1.74 -0.30 16.66
CA ASP A 19 1.88 -1.30 17.74
C ASP A 19 1.43 -2.73 17.32
N TYR A 20 0.72 -2.86 16.20
CA TYR A 20 0.32 -4.12 15.58
C TYR A 20 1.44 -4.84 14.79
N HIS A 21 2.52 -4.15 14.40
CA HIS A 21 3.61 -4.71 13.57
C HIS A 21 4.89 -4.93 14.39
N THR A 22 4.91 -6.01 15.16
CA THR A 22 6.01 -6.33 16.10
C THR A 22 7.27 -6.92 15.46
N THR A 23 7.20 -7.35 14.19
CA THR A 23 8.30 -8.00 13.47
C THR A 23 8.51 -7.32 12.12
N LEU A 24 9.77 -7.04 11.76
CA LEU A 24 10.16 -6.43 10.48
C LEU A 24 11.07 -7.36 9.67
N THR A 25 10.97 -7.28 8.35
CA THR A 25 11.92 -7.83 7.38
C THR A 25 12.60 -6.67 6.67
N CYS A 26 13.93 -6.71 6.55
CA CYS A 26 14.72 -5.62 5.98
C CYS A 26 15.67 -6.14 4.89
N ALA A 27 15.69 -5.47 3.75
CA ALA A 27 16.63 -5.70 2.66
C ALA A 27 17.60 -4.50 2.54
N ARG A 28 18.82 -4.75 2.07
CA ARG A 28 19.74 -3.66 1.69
C ARG A 28 19.15 -2.95 0.46
N GLY A 29 19.10 -1.62 0.51
CA GLY A 29 18.64 -0.81 -0.63
C GLY A 29 19.63 -0.89 -1.79
N GLU A 30 19.12 -0.67 -3.00
CA GLU A 30 19.99 -0.41 -4.16
C GLU A 30 20.71 0.92 -3.95
N LEU A 31 22.03 0.92 -4.13
CA LEU A 31 22.89 2.09 -3.90
C LEU A 31 22.93 2.96 -5.14
N GLU A 32 22.53 4.22 -5.00
CA GLU A 32 22.84 5.25 -5.98
C GLU A 32 24.37 5.36 -6.18
N PRO A 33 24.88 5.55 -7.41
CA PRO A 33 26.32 5.63 -7.66
C PRO A 33 26.97 6.80 -6.88
N GLY A 34 27.75 6.47 -5.85
CA GLY A 34 28.43 7.44 -4.99
C GLY A 34 27.90 7.55 -3.56
N ALA A 35 26.84 6.83 -3.19
CA ALA A 35 26.33 6.83 -1.82
C ALA A 35 27.28 6.09 -0.83
N THR A 36 27.88 6.82 0.11
CA THR A 36 28.75 6.24 1.15
C THR A 36 27.96 5.85 2.41
N GLY A 37 27.18 4.77 2.35
CA GLY A 37 26.52 4.20 3.53
C GLY A 37 25.55 3.06 3.21
N ASP A 38 25.43 2.08 4.11
CA ASP A 38 24.50 0.97 3.97
C ASP A 38 23.06 1.40 4.31
N THR A 39 22.25 1.73 3.30
CA THR A 39 20.80 1.89 3.47
C THR A 39 20.06 0.55 3.49
N TRP A 40 19.08 0.44 4.38
CA TRP A 40 18.22 -0.73 4.56
C TRP A 40 16.76 -0.32 4.51
N ASN A 41 15.99 -0.94 3.62
CA ASN A 41 14.56 -0.74 3.51
C ASN A 41 13.85 -1.85 4.30
N CYS A 42 13.07 -1.46 5.31
CA CYS A 42 12.38 -2.35 6.24
C CYS A 42 10.86 -2.27 6.09
N CYS A 43 10.20 -3.43 6.08
CA CYS A 43 8.75 -3.59 6.07
C CYS A 43 8.28 -4.54 7.17
N PRO A 44 7.00 -4.49 7.59
CA PRO A 44 6.45 -5.50 8.48
C PRO A 44 6.61 -6.91 7.91
N ALA A 45 6.74 -7.92 8.77
CA ALA A 45 6.80 -9.31 8.34
C ALA A 45 5.55 -9.69 7.53
N SER A 46 5.75 -10.48 6.47
CA SER A 46 4.74 -10.84 5.47
C SER A 46 4.24 -9.69 4.56
N TRP A 47 4.78 -8.48 4.66
CA TRP A 47 4.53 -7.40 3.70
C TRP A 47 5.59 -7.42 2.59
N ILE A 48 5.17 -7.12 1.37
CA ILE A 48 6.02 -7.04 0.18
C ILE A 48 6.72 -5.68 0.17
N ALA A 49 8.03 -5.63 -0.04
CA ALA A 49 8.77 -4.38 -0.15
C ALA A 49 8.98 -3.99 -1.63
N PHE A 50 8.66 -2.75 -2.00
CA PHE A 50 8.94 -2.21 -3.34
C PHE A 50 9.06 -0.67 -3.26
N GLN A 51 10.03 -0.07 -3.96
CA GLN A 51 10.28 1.39 -4.02
C GLN A 51 10.09 2.13 -2.67
N SER A 52 10.81 1.70 -1.63
CA SER A 52 10.77 2.28 -0.27
C SER A 52 9.40 2.27 0.42
N ASN A 53 8.47 1.45 -0.06
CA ASN A 53 7.14 1.23 0.50
C ASN A 53 6.90 -0.26 0.77
N CYS A 54 5.90 -0.54 1.59
CA CYS A 54 5.53 -1.87 2.06
C CYS A 54 4.08 -2.13 1.71
N TYR A 55 3.76 -3.33 1.22
CA TYR A 55 2.43 -3.62 0.68
C TYR A 55 1.87 -4.95 1.17
N LEU A 56 0.55 -4.99 1.36
CA LEU A 56 -0.17 -6.20 1.75
C LEU A 56 -1.50 -6.29 1.00
N PRO A 57 -1.69 -7.28 0.11
CA PRO A 57 -3.01 -7.63 -0.41
C PRO A 57 -3.85 -8.25 0.71
N LEU A 58 -5.06 -7.75 0.91
CA LEU A 58 -6.05 -8.35 1.79
C LEU A 58 -7.20 -8.94 0.98
N ASN A 59 -7.41 -10.24 1.14
CA ASN A 59 -8.51 -10.98 0.52
C ASN A 59 -9.71 -11.09 1.48
N ASP A 60 -10.09 -9.98 2.12
CA ASP A 60 -11.23 -9.91 3.04
C ASP A 60 -12.32 -8.96 2.50
N ASN A 61 -13.17 -9.51 1.64
CA ASN A 61 -14.19 -8.80 0.87
C ASN A 61 -14.98 -7.78 1.70
N ARG A 62 -14.82 -6.48 1.40
CA ARG A 62 -15.31 -5.33 2.18
C ARG A 62 -15.70 -4.18 1.26
N THR A 63 -16.52 -3.25 1.77
CA THR A 63 -16.80 -1.98 1.10
C THR A 63 -15.59 -1.06 1.10
N TRP A 64 -15.57 -0.04 0.22
CA TRP A 64 -14.39 0.81 0.06
C TRP A 64 -13.99 1.50 1.37
N HIS A 65 -14.90 2.20 2.06
CA HIS A 65 -14.59 2.83 3.36
C HIS A 65 -14.17 1.85 4.48
N LYS A 66 -14.51 0.56 4.36
CA LYS A 66 -14.05 -0.46 5.32
C LYS A 66 -12.64 -0.97 4.99
N SER A 67 -12.21 -0.77 3.75
CA SER A 67 -10.88 -1.10 3.25
C SER A 67 -9.92 0.07 3.42
N GLU A 68 -10.34 1.29 3.09
CA GLU A 68 -9.61 2.56 3.25
C GLU A 68 -9.08 2.74 4.68
N ARG A 69 -9.94 2.56 5.69
CA ARG A 69 -9.55 2.58 7.13
C ARG A 69 -8.43 1.61 7.52
N ASN A 70 -8.10 0.62 6.68
CA ASN A 70 -7.05 -0.35 6.91
C ASN A 70 -5.82 -0.18 5.99
N CYS A 71 -5.91 0.50 4.83
CA CYS A 71 -5.06 0.22 3.65
C CYS A 71 -4.85 1.40 2.66
N SER A 72 -3.70 1.48 1.97
CA SER A 72 -3.36 2.62 1.07
C SER A 72 -2.42 2.40 -0.17
N ASN A 73 -2.56 1.35 -1.02
CA ASN A 73 -1.95 1.17 -2.40
C ASN A 73 -0.44 0.82 -2.55
N PHE A 74 0.12 -0.14 -3.31
CA PHE A 74 -0.28 -1.01 -4.43
C PHE A 74 0.94 -1.90 -4.87
N VAL A 75 0.83 -3.24 -5.01
CA VAL A 75 1.74 -4.10 -5.84
C VAL A 75 0.94 -5.23 -6.49
N THR A 76 1.12 -5.46 -7.81
CA THR A 76 0.33 -6.41 -8.63
C THR A 76 0.76 -7.87 -8.61
N GLN A 77 2.00 -8.19 -8.22
CA GLN A 77 2.58 -9.53 -8.44
C GLN A 77 1.92 -10.66 -7.62
N PHE A 78 1.13 -10.32 -6.60
CA PHE A 78 0.53 -11.25 -5.63
C PHE A 78 -1.00 -11.24 -5.64
N LEU A 79 -1.62 -10.61 -6.64
CA LEU A 79 -3.07 -10.48 -6.75
C LEU A 79 -3.70 -11.65 -7.50
N ASP A 80 -4.82 -12.15 -7.00
CA ASP A 80 -5.61 -13.18 -7.67
C ASP A 80 -6.46 -12.53 -8.77
N ARG A 81 -6.21 -12.91 -10.03
CA ARG A 81 -6.84 -12.35 -11.23
C ARG A 81 -8.37 -12.46 -11.25
N ARG A 82 -8.98 -13.25 -10.36
CA ARG A 82 -10.42 -13.47 -10.27
C ARG A 82 -11.18 -12.40 -9.49
N PHE A 83 -10.48 -11.53 -8.75
CA PHE A 83 -11.12 -10.58 -7.83
C PHE A 83 -10.75 -9.12 -8.12
N PRO A 84 -11.70 -8.18 -7.95
CA PRO A 84 -11.39 -6.76 -7.90
C PRO A 84 -10.67 -6.40 -6.59
N TYR A 85 -9.77 -5.42 -6.66
CA TYR A 85 -9.02 -4.91 -5.51
C TYR A 85 -9.16 -3.39 -5.40
N PHE A 86 -9.82 -2.90 -4.35
CA PHE A 86 -9.92 -1.47 -4.08
C PHE A 86 -8.55 -0.82 -3.94
N LEU A 87 -8.43 0.31 -4.63
CA LEU A 87 -7.38 1.30 -4.50
C LEU A 87 -7.89 2.45 -3.64
N GLY A 88 -6.98 3.19 -3.00
CA GLY A 88 -7.32 4.39 -2.24
C GLY A 88 -7.58 5.63 -3.11
N LEU A 89 -8.14 5.47 -4.31
CA LEU A 89 -8.56 6.58 -5.19
C LEU A 89 -10.10 6.59 -5.27
N ASN A 90 -10.69 7.78 -5.13
CA ASN A 90 -12.13 8.03 -5.16
C ASN A 90 -12.41 9.46 -5.63
N ASP A 91 -13.62 9.75 -6.08
CA ASP A 91 -14.11 11.11 -6.38
C ASP A 91 -15.48 11.44 -5.76
N GLU A 92 -15.93 10.66 -4.78
CA GLU A 92 -17.17 10.80 -3.97
C GLU A 92 -17.46 12.24 -3.48
N ASN A 93 -16.42 13.07 -3.29
CA ASN A 93 -16.55 14.47 -2.90
C ASN A 93 -16.95 15.41 -4.07
N THR A 94 -16.52 15.12 -5.30
CA THR A 94 -16.77 15.92 -6.50
C THR A 94 -16.45 15.09 -7.76
N GLU A 95 -17.51 14.69 -8.47
CA GLU A 95 -17.47 13.94 -9.73
C GLU A 95 -16.36 14.39 -10.70
N GLY A 96 -15.55 13.43 -11.16
CA GLY A 96 -14.42 13.64 -12.06
C GLY A 96 -13.15 14.23 -11.42
N LEU A 97 -13.17 14.57 -10.12
CA LEU A 97 -12.01 15.07 -9.37
C LEU A 97 -11.42 14.00 -8.43
N TRP A 98 -10.79 13.00 -9.02
CA TRP A 98 -10.10 11.91 -8.33
C TRP A 98 -9.09 12.37 -7.26
N GLN A 99 -9.22 11.81 -6.05
CA GLN A 99 -8.42 12.11 -4.86
C GLN A 99 -7.87 10.83 -4.22
N TRP A 100 -6.58 10.84 -3.87
CA TRP A 100 -5.96 9.76 -3.10
C TRP A 100 -6.19 9.95 -1.59
N VAL A 101 -6.57 8.88 -0.89
CA VAL A 101 -6.78 8.88 0.57
C VAL A 101 -5.50 9.16 1.37
N ASP A 102 -4.33 8.85 0.82
CA ASP A 102 -3.03 9.18 1.42
C ASP A 102 -2.58 10.63 1.11
N GLN A 103 -3.47 11.45 0.53
CA GLN A 103 -3.28 12.85 0.16
C GLN A 103 -2.19 13.08 -0.91
N THR A 104 -1.73 12.02 -1.59
CA THR A 104 -0.89 12.16 -2.78
C THR A 104 -1.65 12.97 -3.85
N PRO A 105 -1.05 13.99 -4.48
CA PRO A 105 -1.70 14.71 -5.58
C PRO A 105 -2.01 13.77 -6.74
N PHE A 106 -3.25 13.77 -7.22
CA PHE A 106 -3.64 12.99 -8.39
C PHE A 106 -2.98 13.58 -9.66
N ASN A 107 -2.44 12.71 -10.51
CA ASN A 107 -1.82 13.08 -11.78
C ASN A 107 -2.54 12.31 -12.90
N THR A 108 -3.28 13.04 -13.73
CA THR A 108 -4.03 12.49 -14.87
C THR A 108 -3.16 11.76 -15.89
N HIS A 109 -1.88 12.13 -16.01
CA HIS A 109 -0.91 11.43 -16.88
C HIS A 109 -0.41 10.10 -16.30
N MET A 110 -0.73 9.80 -15.05
CA MET A 110 -0.41 8.53 -14.36
C MET A 110 -1.68 7.76 -13.99
N ALA A 111 -2.75 7.94 -14.77
CA ALA A 111 -3.96 7.15 -14.66
C ALA A 111 -3.86 5.88 -15.53
N PHE A 112 -4.27 4.74 -14.97
CA PHE A 112 -4.11 3.41 -15.60
C PHE A 112 -5.45 2.73 -15.90
N TRP A 113 -6.44 3.49 -16.34
CA TRP A 113 -7.78 3.03 -16.71
C TRP A 113 -7.78 1.91 -17.77
N HIS A 114 -8.81 1.07 -17.70
CA HIS A 114 -9.21 0.22 -18.82
C HIS A 114 -9.81 1.07 -19.95
N LYS A 115 -9.92 0.49 -21.15
CA LYS A 115 -10.44 1.22 -22.30
C LYS A 115 -11.96 1.38 -22.17
N GLY A 116 -12.39 2.59 -21.85
CA GLY A 116 -13.80 2.93 -21.62
C GLY A 116 -14.00 3.64 -20.28
N GLU A 117 -13.04 3.47 -19.35
CA GLU A 117 -13.17 3.93 -17.96
C GLU A 117 -12.44 5.27 -17.73
N PRO A 118 -12.86 6.08 -16.75
CA PRO A 118 -14.08 5.89 -15.95
C PRO A 118 -15.34 6.19 -16.80
N ASN A 119 -16.44 5.50 -16.47
CA ASN A 119 -17.70 5.55 -17.21
C ASN A 119 -18.91 6.00 -16.35
N ASP A 120 -18.75 6.08 -15.02
CA ASP A 120 -19.79 6.37 -14.01
C ASP A 120 -21.08 5.53 -14.17
N PHE A 121 -20.94 4.20 -14.24
CA PHE A 121 -22.09 3.31 -14.42
C PHE A 121 -22.84 3.06 -13.11
N LYS A 122 -23.66 4.06 -12.73
CA LYS A 122 -24.51 4.12 -11.54
C LYS A 122 -23.77 4.53 -10.26
N GLU A 123 -23.11 5.69 -10.29
CA GLU A 123 -22.45 6.28 -9.11
C GLU A 123 -21.27 5.40 -8.68
N GLU A 124 -20.24 5.38 -9.54
CA GLU A 124 -19.06 4.49 -9.47
C GLU A 124 -17.82 5.14 -8.82
N ASP A 125 -18.02 5.98 -7.81
CA ASP A 125 -17.04 6.94 -7.25
C ASP A 125 -15.73 6.37 -6.63
N CYS A 126 -15.46 5.06 -6.70
CA CYS A 126 -14.30 4.39 -6.07
C CYS A 126 -13.54 3.46 -7.01
N VAL A 127 -12.21 3.53 -7.02
CA VAL A 127 -11.41 2.74 -7.98
C VAL A 127 -11.07 1.33 -7.49
N VAL A 128 -11.29 0.34 -8.35
CA VAL A 128 -10.75 -1.02 -8.25
C VAL A 128 -9.71 -1.29 -9.33
N LEU A 129 -8.73 -2.14 -9.01
CA LEU A 129 -7.88 -2.80 -9.99
C LEU A 129 -8.52 -4.14 -10.41
N ILE A 130 -8.70 -4.36 -11.72
CA ILE A 130 -9.26 -5.59 -12.28
C ILE A 130 -8.42 -6.16 -13.43
N TYR A 131 -8.47 -7.49 -13.59
CA TYR A 131 -7.77 -8.21 -14.65
C TYR A 131 -8.73 -8.56 -15.79
N VAL A 132 -8.64 -7.81 -16.90
CA VAL A 132 -9.52 -7.95 -18.08
C VAL A 132 -8.65 -7.89 -19.34
N GLN A 133 -8.97 -8.71 -20.35
CA GLN A 133 -8.21 -8.79 -21.62
C GLN A 133 -6.70 -8.97 -21.39
N ASP A 134 -6.35 -9.93 -20.52
CA ASP A 134 -4.99 -10.27 -20.09
C ASP A 134 -4.17 -9.15 -19.42
N LYS A 135 -4.81 -8.02 -19.06
CA LYS A 135 -4.17 -6.83 -18.48
C LYS A 135 -4.80 -6.44 -17.13
N TRP A 136 -3.95 -6.05 -16.17
CA TRP A 136 -4.38 -5.29 -14.99
C TRP A 136 -4.52 -3.80 -15.34
N ALA A 137 -5.67 -3.21 -15.05
CA ALA A 137 -5.92 -1.77 -15.17
C ALA A 137 -7.07 -1.35 -14.23
N TRP A 138 -7.33 -0.05 -14.13
CA TRP A 138 -8.33 0.54 -13.23
C TRP A 138 -9.73 0.50 -13.83
N ASN A 139 -10.73 0.35 -12.95
CA ASN A 139 -12.16 0.53 -13.17
C ASN A 139 -12.68 1.39 -12.01
N ASP A 140 -13.52 2.35 -12.31
CA ASP A 140 -14.45 2.96 -11.37
C ASP A 140 -15.46 1.90 -10.88
N PHE A 141 -16.02 2.05 -9.68
CA PHE A 141 -16.81 1.00 -9.02
C PHE A 141 -17.61 1.58 -7.85
N PRO A 142 -18.81 1.08 -7.53
CA PRO A 142 -19.62 1.68 -6.49
C PRO A 142 -18.96 1.47 -5.12
N CYS A 143 -18.65 2.55 -4.40
CA CYS A 143 -17.96 2.53 -3.09
C CYS A 143 -18.65 1.61 -2.06
N HIS A 144 -19.96 1.42 -2.20
CA HIS A 144 -20.81 0.60 -1.34
C HIS A 144 -20.82 -0.90 -1.69
N PHE A 145 -20.29 -1.31 -2.85
CA PHE A 145 -20.08 -2.71 -3.21
C PHE A 145 -18.85 -3.29 -2.50
N GLN A 146 -18.74 -4.62 -2.47
CA GLN A 146 -17.64 -5.30 -1.79
C GLN A 146 -16.56 -5.76 -2.79
N ALA A 147 -15.30 -5.48 -2.47
CA ALA A 147 -14.12 -6.00 -3.17
C ALA A 147 -13.02 -6.36 -2.15
N ASN A 148 -11.93 -6.98 -2.64
CA ASN A 148 -10.69 -7.10 -1.87
C ASN A 148 -9.98 -5.73 -1.80
N SER A 149 -8.84 -5.63 -1.11
CA SER A 149 -8.10 -4.35 -1.00
C SER A 149 -6.58 -4.50 -0.97
N ILE A 150 -5.85 -3.41 -1.23
CA ILE A 150 -4.38 -3.40 -1.20
C ILE A 150 -3.87 -2.31 -0.25
N CYS A 151 -3.15 -2.73 0.78
CA CYS A 151 -2.59 -1.87 1.81
C CYS A 151 -1.18 -1.41 1.46
N LYS A 152 -0.81 -0.24 1.97
CA LYS A 152 0.53 0.37 1.90
C LYS A 152 0.89 0.81 3.30
N LEU A 153 2.19 0.79 3.58
CA LEU A 153 2.81 1.62 4.58
C LEU A 153 4.10 2.17 3.96
N PRO A 154 4.50 3.42 4.29
CA PRO A 154 5.88 3.84 4.04
C PRO A 154 6.85 2.85 4.66
N GLY A 155 7.88 2.45 3.90
CA GLY A 155 8.96 1.64 4.41
C GLY A 155 9.85 2.44 5.36
N ALA A 156 10.48 1.76 6.31
CA ALA A 156 11.47 2.40 7.16
C ALA A 156 12.85 2.27 6.53
N THR A 157 13.45 3.40 6.16
CA THR A 157 14.85 3.46 5.72
C THR A 157 15.77 3.61 6.94
N LEU A 158 16.70 2.67 7.13
CA LEU A 158 17.73 2.71 8.16
C LEU A 158 19.11 2.86 7.52
N SER A 159 20.01 3.63 8.14
CA SER A 159 21.41 3.78 7.70
C SER A 159 22.38 2.79 8.37
N TRP A 160 21.84 1.72 8.98
CA TRP A 160 22.61 0.70 9.69
C TRP A 160 21.95 -0.68 9.54
N LYS A 161 22.77 -1.73 9.61
CA LYS A 161 22.30 -3.12 9.52
C LYS A 161 21.40 -3.48 10.71
N PRO A 162 20.14 -3.88 10.48
CA PRO A 162 19.24 -4.32 11.56
C PRO A 162 19.63 -5.74 12.02
N THR A 163 20.08 -5.86 13.27
CA THR A 163 20.34 -7.16 13.91
C THR A 163 19.13 -7.66 14.65
N LYS A 164 18.67 -8.90 14.38
CA LYS A 164 17.77 -9.62 15.27
C LYS A 164 18.44 -9.79 16.63
N ARG A 165 17.82 -9.29 17.71
CA ARG A 165 18.15 -9.74 19.06
C ARG A 165 17.46 -11.08 19.29
N SER A 166 18.24 -12.17 19.34
CA SER A 166 17.91 -13.27 20.23
C SER A 166 17.96 -12.76 21.67
N LEU A 167 16.95 -13.11 22.47
CA LEU A 167 17.04 -13.07 23.93
C LEU A 167 17.81 -14.31 24.42
#